data_AF-X1LQV5-F1
#
_entry.id   AF-X1LQV5-F1
#
_cell.length_a   1.000
_cell.length_b   1.000
_cell.length_c   1.000
_cell.angle_alpha   90.00
_cell.angle_beta   90.00
_cell.angle_gamma   90.00
#
_symmetry.space_group_name_H-M   'P 1'
#
loop_
_entity.id
_entity.type
_entity.pdbx_description
1 polymer ?
#
loop_
_entity_poly.entity_id
_entity_poly.type
_entity_poly.pdbx_seq_one_letter_code
_entity_poly.pdbx_strand_id
1 'polypeptide(L)'
;MVGGIKIISNPFLVEDGEPCEIKRDWRERLLSMPWKPWTATKTITPKIPMKKFLKLPNGTYMAHPQIVNEIKNLVSTGPGL
;
A
#
# COMPACT_ATOMS: atom_id res chain seq x y z
N MET A 1 -20.61 5.15 5.54
CA MET A 1 -20.64 4.59 6.91
C MET A 1 -20.75 3.09 6.76
N VAL A 2 -19.90 2.31 7.44
CA VAL A 2 -20.05 0.85 7.52
C VAL A 2 -20.39 0.56 8.98
N GLY A 3 -21.56 0.00 9.25
CA GLY A 3 -21.97 -0.41 10.61
C GLY A 3 -21.94 0.69 11.69
N GLY A 4 -22.24 1.96 11.36
CA GLY A 4 -22.24 3.07 12.33
C GLY A 4 -20.86 3.65 12.69
N ILE A 5 -19.77 3.09 12.15
CA ILE A 5 -18.41 3.56 12.38
C ILE A 5 -18.01 4.57 11.28
N LYS A 6 -17.47 5.73 11.67
CA LYS A 6 -16.87 6.69 10.73
C LYS A 6 -15.49 6.18 10.32
N ILE A 7 -15.37 5.82 9.05
CA ILE A 7 -14.10 5.41 8.43
C ILE A 7 -13.70 6.47 7.41
N ILE A 8 -12.51 7.04 7.55
CA ILE A 8 -11.91 7.99 6.61
C ILE A 8 -10.83 7.25 5.83
N SER A 9 -10.91 7.28 4.50
CA SER A 9 -9.86 6.75 3.63
C SER A 9 -8.76 7.79 3.44
N ASN A 10 -7.51 7.43 3.73
CA ASN A 10 -6.35 8.28 3.44
C ASN A 10 -5.32 7.49 2.60
N PRO A 11 -5.03 7.91 1.35
CA PRO A 11 -4.07 7.23 0.47
C PRO A 11 -2.61 7.35 0.94
N PHE A 12 -2.31 8.25 1.89
CA PHE A 12 -0.97 8.38 2.46
C PHE A 12 -0.68 7.40 3.60
N LEU A 13 -1.65 6.56 3.99
CA LEU A 13 -1.44 5.48 4.98
C LEU A 13 -0.79 4.27 4.30
N VAL A 14 0.52 4.34 4.20
CA VAL A 14 1.35 3.38 3.47
C VAL A 14 2.53 2.99 4.36
N GLU A 15 2.87 1.71 4.39
CA GLU A 15 4.05 1.16 5.06
C GLU A 15 5.08 0.73 4.01
N ASP A 16 6.37 0.80 4.38
CA ASP A 16 7.43 0.23 3.55
C ASP A 16 7.32 -1.30 3.58
N GLY A 17 7.13 -1.89 2.41
CA GLY A 17 7.06 -3.33 2.22
C GLY A 17 8.43 -4.00 2.21
N GLU A 18 8.43 -5.33 2.06
CA GLU A 18 9.65 -6.10 1.94
C GLU A 18 10.45 -5.68 0.70
N PRO A 19 11.78 -5.48 0.82
CA PRO A 19 12.62 -5.08 -0.30
C PRO A 19 12.56 -6.15 -1.39
N CYS A 20 12.17 -5.73 -2.59
CA CYS A 20 12.06 -6.61 -3.75
C CYS A 20 13.16 -6.27 -4.76
N GLU A 21 13.79 -7.29 -5.33
CA GLU A 21 14.72 -7.11 -6.44
C GLU A 21 13.97 -7.07 -7.76
N ILE A 22 14.11 -5.95 -8.48
CA ILE A 22 13.49 -5.75 -9.78
C ILE A 22 14.59 -5.70 -10.84
N LYS A 23 14.35 -6.35 -11.98
CA LYS A 23 15.27 -6.32 -13.11
C LYS A 23 15.31 -4.91 -13.69
N ARG A 24 16.50 -4.34 -13.83
CA ARG A 24 16.72 -3.05 -14.49
C ARG A 24 16.63 -3.22 -16.00
N ASP A 25 15.96 -2.28 -16.65
CA ASP A 25 15.96 -2.19 -18.11
C ASP A 25 17.32 -1.79 -18.65
N TRP A 26 17.62 -2.21 -19.89
CA TRP A 26 18.89 -1.87 -20.55
C TRP A 26 19.11 -0.35 -20.62
N ARG A 27 18.05 0.41 -20.86
CA ARG A 27 18.10 1.88 -20.88
C ARG A 27 18.54 2.44 -19.52
N GLU A 28 18.00 1.90 -18.43
CA GLU A 28 18.39 2.31 -17.08
C GLU A 28 19.82 1.88 -16.74
N ARG A 29 20.33 0.78 -17.29
CA ARG A 29 21.71 0.32 -17.07
C ARG A 29 22.74 1.20 -17.77
N LEU A 30 22.46 1.55 -19.02
CA LEU A 30 23.38 2.32 -19.87
C LEU A 30 23.35 3.82 -19.56
N LEU A 31 22.21 4.36 -19.13
CA LEU A 31 22.03 5.81 -18.90
C LEU A 31 21.94 6.19 -17.41
N SER A 32 22.30 5.31 -16.46
CA SER A 32 22.29 5.69 -15.03
C SER A 32 23.50 6.53 -14.64
N MET A 33 23.31 7.44 -13.69
CA MET A 33 24.39 8.07 -12.92
C MET A 33 24.24 7.69 -11.44
N PRO A 34 25.24 7.09 -10.79
CA PRO A 34 26.52 6.62 -11.34
C PRO A 34 26.35 5.51 -12.39
N TRP A 35 27.27 5.45 -13.36
CA TRP A 35 27.22 4.48 -14.46
C TRP A 35 27.49 3.07 -13.94
N LYS A 36 26.49 2.19 -14.08
CA LYS A 36 26.51 0.82 -13.55
C LYS A 36 25.86 -0.14 -14.57
N PRO A 37 26.52 -0.40 -15.71
CA PRO A 37 25.95 -1.20 -16.79
C PRO A 37 25.81 -2.68 -16.43
N TRP A 38 26.72 -3.20 -15.61
CA TRP A 38 26.76 -4.60 -15.19
C TRP A 38 25.75 -4.95 -14.09
N THR A 39 25.22 -3.95 -13.39
CA THR A 39 24.24 -4.17 -12.33
C THR A 39 22.86 -4.38 -12.95
N ALA A 40 22.44 -5.65 -13.03
CA ALA A 40 21.21 -6.07 -13.69
C ALA A 40 19.93 -5.91 -12.87
N THR A 41 20.07 -5.74 -11.55
CA THR A 41 18.97 -5.69 -10.58
C THR A 41 19.02 -4.40 -9.77
N LYS A 42 17.87 -3.99 -9.24
CA LYS A 42 17.76 -2.90 -8.27
C LYS A 42 16.82 -3.33 -7.15
N THR A 43 17.23 -3.10 -5.92
CA THR A 43 16.37 -3.26 -4.75
C THR A 43 15.45 -2.06 -4.65
N ILE A 44 14.14 -2.30 -4.61
CA ILE A 44 13.12 -1.29 -4.39
C ILE A 44 12.30 -1.72 -3.17
N THR A 45 12.10 -0.82 -2.22
CA THR A 45 11.14 -0.99 -1.13
C THR A 45 9.77 -0.51 -1.62
N PRO A 46 8.86 -1.43 -1.99
CA PRO A 46 7.55 -1.03 -2.47
C PRO A 46 6.77 -0.40 -1.32
N LYS A 47 6.02 0.64 -1.65
CA LYS A 47 5.10 1.31 -0.74
C LYS A 47 3.78 0.54 -0.74
N ILE A 48 3.47 -0.17 0.34
CA ILE A 48 2.30 -1.06 0.47
C ILE A 48 1.26 -0.40 1.38
N PRO A 49 -0.06 -0.56 1.15
CA PRO A 49 -1.08 -0.07 2.07
C PRO A 49 -0.86 -0.55 3.51
N MET A 50 -0.85 0.39 4.44
CA MET A 50 -0.66 0.13 5.86
C MET A 50 -1.81 -0.73 6.41
N LYS A 51 -1.53 -1.95 6.88
CA LYS A 51 -2.57 -2.90 7.35
C LYS A 51 -3.25 -2.47 8.66
N LYS A 52 -2.68 -1.50 9.37
CA LYS A 52 -3.17 -1.00 10.66
C LYS A 52 -4.19 0.13 10.46
N PHE A 53 -5.24 0.10 11.29
CA PHE A 53 -6.19 1.20 11.40
C PHE A 53 -5.67 2.22 12.39
N LEU A 54 -5.68 3.49 11.99
CA LEU A 54 -5.36 4.60 12.89
C LEU A 54 -6.65 5.07 13.56
N LYS A 55 -6.74 4.93 14.88
CA LYS A 55 -7.91 5.39 15.64
C LYS A 55 -7.68 6.83 16.07
N LEU A 56 -8.57 7.73 15.65
CA LEU A 56 -8.56 9.12 16.08
C LEU A 56 -9.27 9.27 17.44
N PRO A 57 -8.92 10.30 18.23
CA PRO A 57 -9.53 10.54 19.55
C PRO A 57 -11.05 10.73 19.49
N ASN A 58 -11.58 11.16 18.34
CA ASN A 58 -13.00 11.36 18.07
C ASN A 58 -13.76 10.07 17.69
N GLY A 59 -13.15 8.89 17.84
CA GLY A 59 -13.76 7.60 17.50
C GLY A 59 -13.81 7.30 15.99
N THR A 60 -13.13 8.10 15.16
CA THR A 60 -13.02 7.87 13.72
C THR A 60 -11.84 6.94 13.42
N TYR A 61 -12.02 6.00 12.49
CA TYR A 61 -10.95 5.11 12.03
C TYR A 61 -10.42 5.60 10.70
N MET A 62 -9.10 5.69 10.56
CA MET A 62 -8.44 5.98 9.30
C MET A 62 -7.75 4.73 8.76
N ALA A 63 -7.90 4.48 7.47
CA ALA A 63 -7.29 3.36 6.77
C ALA A 63 -6.94 3.72 5.33
N HIS A 64 -6.05 2.94 4.72
CA HIS A 64 -5.80 3.04 3.29
C HIS A 64 -7.07 2.67 2.50
N PRO A 65 -7.42 3.39 1.41
CA PRO A 65 -8.63 3.13 0.62
C PRO A 65 -8.75 1.68 0.13
N GLN A 66 -7.63 1.02 -0.18
CA GLN A 66 -7.62 -0.39 -0.58
C GLN A 66 -8.19 -1.32 0.50
N ILE A 67 -7.81 -1.09 1.77
CA ILE A 67 -8.29 -1.89 2.92
C ILE A 67 -9.77 -1.60 3.19
N VAL A 68 -10.20 -0.34 3.02
CA VAL A 68 -11.62 0.01 3.15
C VAL A 68 -12.47 -0.72 2.11
N ASN A 69 -11.96 -0.87 0.88
CA ASN A 69 -12.65 -1.63 -0.16
C ASN A 69 -12.67 -3.13 0.14
N GLU A 70 -11.58 -3.70 0.65
CA GLU A 70 -11.57 -5.10 1.13
C GLU A 70 -12.60 -5.33 2.24
N ILE A 71 -12.68 -4.44 3.24
CA ILE A 71 -13.69 -4.52 4.30
C ILE A 71 -15.11 -4.43 3.72
N LYS A 72 -15.35 -3.48 2.80
CA LYS A 72 -16.67 -3.35 2.17
C LYS A 72 -17.07 -4.62 1.45
N ASN A 73 -16.13 -5.23 0.71
CA ASN A 73 -16.36 -6.47 0.00
C ASN A 73 -16.60 -7.65 0.96
N LEU A 74 -15.86 -7.73 2.08
CA LEU A 74 -16.09 -8.75 3.11
C LEU A 74 -17.45 -8.58 3.78
N VAL A 75 -17.85 -7.35 4.10
CA VAL A 75 -19.16 -7.05 4.71
C VAL A 75 -20.30 -7.30 3.74
N SER A 76 -20.12 -7.06 2.43
CA SER A 76 -21.14 -7.38 1.42
C SER A 76 -21.24 -8.86 1.10
N THR A 77 -20.20 -9.65 1.40
CA THR A 77 -20.14 -11.10 1.14
C THR A 77 -20.37 -11.93 2.40
N GLY A 78 -20.37 -11.31 3.59
CA GLY A 78 -20.81 -11.92 4.83
C GLY A 78 -22.31 -12.27 4.75
N PRO A 79 -22.74 -13.41 5.32
CA PRO A 79 -24.12 -13.87 5.17
C PRO A 79 -25.05 -12.81 5.76
N GLY A 80 -26.07 -12.43 5.00
CA GLY A 80 -27.15 -11.61 5.53
C GLY A 80 -27.81 -12.35 6.68
N LEU A 81 -27.60 -11.84 7.90
CA LEU A 81 -28.39 -12.06 9.11
C LEU A 81 -28.21 -10.84 10.01
#